data_AF-A0A0J8G4P4-F1
#
_entry.id   AF-A0A0J8G4P4-F1
#
_cell.length_a   1.000
_cell.length_b   1.000
_cell.length_c   1.000
_cell.angle_alpha   90.00
_cell.angle_beta   90.00
_cell.angle_gamma   90.00
#
_symmetry.space_group_name_H-M   'P 1'
#
loop_
_entity.id
_entity.type
_entity.pdbx_description
1 polymer ?
#
loop_
_entity_poly.entity_id
_entity_poly.type
_entity_poly.pdbx_seq_one_letter_code
_entity_poly.pdbx_strand_id
1 'polypeptide(L)'
;MNAKNISQLSEIIFDKWNRIDSRENIKLRINRIFGRKKISTIVKELEKYKINMSDDQKRDFPFSVLIVVLAIIIRNLDCIDGLQRELEIRSLINPLYGGMYKLLCGNSQKMCINIEWSENSYKNKYEFLNRFHEFKYWDYIEIFQISIILFKSDKEKFEKLVMQDKNKLLLLNMVSGHMNVEPSGELIDYLLNDKDELNQNIGFTFLTRHLDYCFSRIEQFNNSKKMGIRSSKQEIQEIKKNIESYIQYLEEKLLKCDKKTKVSLIVNYILINNRYPKVFAYWLMDVELQGEFIIEINKSKKLRTLKEIYTLLFIISKTKIRVLDRKKVSRVQLYESINNVIIGFIQEGNGIYKWEREEQEIFLLIVGLLPVRQKKKLKNFLIKKRDKLMTSKIDELIRFKIYLEDKRKKDIIDGMLAEI
;
A
#
# COMPACT_ATOMS: atom_id res chain seq x y z
N MET A 1 37.24 5.58 -20.53
CA MET A 1 36.08 4.69 -20.74
C MET A 1 35.92 4.45 -22.23
N ASN A 2 35.52 3.25 -22.67
CA ASN A 2 35.25 2.92 -24.08
C ASN A 2 34.00 2.03 -24.20
N ALA A 3 33.54 1.80 -25.44
CA ALA A 3 32.32 1.04 -25.72
C ALA A 3 32.39 -0.42 -25.20
N LYS A 4 33.56 -1.07 -25.32
CA LYS A 4 33.78 -2.43 -24.83
C LYS A 4 33.56 -2.54 -23.32
N ASN A 5 34.10 -1.59 -22.54
CA ASN A 5 33.91 -1.57 -21.09
C ASN A 5 32.42 -1.39 -20.74
N ILE A 6 31.68 -0.53 -21.45
CA ILE A 6 30.26 -0.31 -21.19
C ILE A 6 29.44 -1.57 -21.50
N SER A 7 29.73 -2.26 -22.62
CA SER A 7 29.08 -3.53 -22.96
C SER A 7 29.31 -4.60 -21.89
N GLN A 8 30.56 -4.75 -21.43
CA GLN A 8 30.90 -5.70 -20.38
C GLN A 8 30.22 -5.37 -19.04
N LEU A 9 30.12 -4.08 -18.69
CA LEU A 9 29.39 -3.66 -17.50
C LEU A 9 27.89 -3.95 -17.61
N SER A 10 27.30 -3.76 -18.80
CA SER A 10 25.90 -4.08 -19.08
C SER A 10 25.62 -5.57 -18.85
N GLU A 11 26.48 -6.45 -19.36
CA GLU A 11 26.39 -7.91 -19.16
C GLU A 11 26.48 -8.27 -17.67
N ILE A 12 27.42 -7.67 -16.94
CA ILE A 12 27.57 -7.91 -15.49
C ILE A 12 26.31 -7.50 -14.72
N ILE A 13 25.70 -6.35 -15.06
CA ILE A 13 24.46 -5.91 -14.40
C ILE A 13 23.30 -6.87 -14.72
N PHE A 14 23.20 -7.33 -15.98
CA PHE A 14 22.22 -8.32 -16.38
C PHE A 14 22.39 -9.64 -15.61
N ASP A 15 23.62 -10.14 -15.49
CA ASP A 15 23.93 -11.37 -14.73
C ASP A 15 23.51 -11.23 -13.27
N LYS A 16 23.73 -10.06 -12.67
CA LYS A 16 23.31 -9.76 -11.30
C LYS A 16 21.80 -9.82 -11.15
N TRP A 17 21.04 -9.13 -11.99
CA TRP A 17 19.57 -9.07 -11.86
C TRP A 17 18.91 -10.42 -12.12
N ASN A 18 19.49 -11.26 -12.97
CA ASN A 18 19.01 -12.61 -13.24
C ASN A 18 19.59 -13.67 -12.29
N ARG A 19 20.35 -13.26 -11.26
CA ARG A 19 20.98 -14.15 -10.27
C ARG A 19 21.83 -15.26 -10.90
N ILE A 20 22.46 -14.97 -12.05
CA ILE A 20 23.33 -15.91 -12.77
C ILE A 20 24.65 -16.08 -12.03
N ASP A 21 25.13 -15.03 -11.36
CA ASP A 21 26.43 -15.01 -10.69
C ASP A 21 26.34 -14.49 -9.25
N SER A 22 27.30 -14.86 -8.41
CA SER A 22 27.35 -14.45 -7.01
C SER A 22 27.70 -12.97 -6.87
N ARG A 23 27.22 -12.31 -5.80
CA ARG A 23 27.49 -10.88 -5.54
C ARG A 23 29.00 -10.57 -5.47
N GLU A 24 29.81 -11.49 -4.94
CA GLU A 24 31.26 -11.33 -4.85
C GLU A 24 31.93 -11.34 -6.24
N ASN A 25 31.54 -12.30 -7.08
CA ASN A 25 32.03 -12.39 -8.46
C ASN A 25 31.65 -11.17 -9.30
N ILE A 26 30.40 -10.68 -9.15
CA ILE A 26 29.94 -9.44 -9.80
C ILE A 26 30.85 -8.26 -9.41
N LYS A 27 31.14 -8.08 -8.11
CA LYS A 27 32.04 -7.01 -7.65
C LYS A 27 33.46 -7.19 -8.18
N LEU A 28 34.00 -8.41 -8.22
CA LEU A 28 35.32 -8.70 -8.77
C LEU A 28 35.40 -8.35 -10.26
N ARG A 29 34.39 -8.72 -11.05
CA ARG A 29 34.31 -8.39 -12.49
C ARG A 29 34.26 -6.88 -12.72
N ILE A 30 33.45 -6.14 -11.94
CA ILE A 30 33.42 -4.66 -12.01
C ILE A 30 34.78 -4.08 -11.63
N ASN A 31 35.42 -4.58 -10.57
CA ASN A 31 36.75 -4.13 -10.13
C ASN A 31 37.83 -4.41 -11.18
N ARG A 32 37.72 -5.46 -11.99
CA ARG A 32 38.64 -5.69 -13.13
C ARG A 32 38.52 -4.60 -14.20
N ILE A 33 37.30 -4.11 -14.46
CA ILE A 33 37.05 -3.07 -15.47
C ILE A 33 37.46 -1.68 -14.95
N PHE A 34 37.07 -1.33 -13.73
CA PHE A 34 37.40 -0.02 -13.14
C PHE A 34 38.81 0.05 -12.54
N GLY A 35 39.40 -1.09 -12.18
CA GLY A 35 40.68 -1.16 -11.47
C GLY A 35 40.62 -0.40 -10.13
N ARG A 36 41.73 0.25 -9.78
CA ARG A 36 41.86 1.11 -8.59
C ARG A 36 41.39 2.55 -8.80
N LYS A 37 40.67 2.84 -9.89
CA LYS A 37 40.22 4.21 -10.20
C LYS A 37 39.24 4.71 -9.15
N LYS A 38 39.40 5.99 -8.79
CA LYS A 38 38.46 6.76 -7.97
C LYS A 38 37.21 7.10 -8.79
N ILE A 39 36.09 7.36 -8.11
CA ILE A 39 34.80 7.70 -8.74
C ILE A 39 34.97 8.90 -9.66
N SER A 40 35.62 9.98 -9.19
CA SER A 40 35.88 11.18 -9.99
C SER A 40 36.60 10.88 -11.31
N THR A 41 37.57 9.96 -11.29
CA THR A 41 38.29 9.53 -12.49
C THR A 41 37.38 8.77 -13.45
N ILE A 42 36.53 7.86 -12.93
CA ILE A 42 35.60 7.06 -13.74
C ILE A 42 34.56 7.97 -14.39
N VAL A 43 33.97 8.90 -13.65
CA VAL A 43 32.97 9.84 -14.17
C VAL A 43 33.59 10.81 -15.18
N LYS A 44 34.82 11.30 -14.93
CA LYS A 44 35.57 12.12 -15.91
C LYS A 44 35.81 11.37 -17.22
N GLU A 45 36.14 10.08 -17.14
CA GLU A 45 36.34 9.24 -18.32
C GLU A 45 35.03 8.98 -19.09
N LEU A 46 33.90 8.88 -18.40
CA LEU A 46 32.58 8.75 -19.00
C LEU A 46 32.16 10.05 -19.72
N GLU A 47 32.42 11.21 -19.13
CA GLU A 47 32.21 12.51 -19.76
C GLU A 47 33.04 12.65 -21.05
N LYS A 48 34.35 12.33 -20.99
CA LYS A 48 35.22 12.34 -22.17
C LYS A 48 34.75 11.37 -23.25
N TYR A 49 34.18 10.23 -22.86
CA TYR A 49 33.63 9.27 -23.81
C TYR A 49 32.50 9.87 -24.67
N LYS A 50 31.67 10.75 -24.11
CA LYS A 50 30.63 11.49 -24.86
C LYS A 50 31.19 12.29 -26.04
N ILE A 51 32.35 12.92 -25.85
CA ILE A 51 33.00 13.77 -26.86
C ILE A 51 33.44 12.93 -28.07
N ASN A 52 33.83 11.69 -27.82
CA ASN A 52 34.37 10.78 -28.84
C ASN A 52 33.29 9.92 -29.53
N MET A 53 32.01 10.12 -29.22
CA MET A 53 30.89 9.39 -29.82
C MET A 53 30.43 10.04 -31.14
N SER A 54 30.05 9.22 -32.12
CA SER A 54 29.32 9.71 -33.30
C SER A 54 27.93 10.22 -32.92
N ASP A 55 27.29 11.01 -33.79
CA ASP A 55 25.97 11.59 -33.49
C ASP A 55 24.88 10.53 -33.28
N ASP A 56 24.96 9.40 -33.97
CA ASP A 56 24.07 8.25 -33.74
C ASP A 56 24.31 7.60 -32.37
N GLN A 57 25.57 7.49 -31.95
CA GLN A 57 25.95 6.91 -30.65
C GLN A 57 25.58 7.83 -29.47
N LYS A 58 25.54 9.16 -29.68
CA LYS A 58 25.12 10.11 -28.63
C LYS A 58 23.70 9.86 -28.14
N ARG A 59 22.82 9.24 -28.95
CA ARG A 59 21.46 8.84 -28.54
C ARG A 59 21.45 7.77 -27.44
N ASP A 60 22.50 6.95 -27.38
CA ASP A 60 22.67 5.88 -26.38
C ASP A 60 23.52 6.30 -25.18
N PHE A 61 24.06 7.52 -25.21
CA PHE A 61 24.83 8.06 -24.10
C PHE A 61 24.08 8.07 -22.75
N PRO A 62 22.77 8.42 -22.66
CA PRO A 62 22.01 8.31 -21.40
C PRO A 62 22.05 6.91 -20.80
N PHE A 63 21.98 5.88 -21.64
CA PHE A 63 22.02 4.48 -21.21
C PHE A 63 23.44 4.06 -20.77
N SER A 64 24.46 4.56 -21.47
CA SER A 64 25.87 4.38 -21.05
C SER A 64 26.15 5.00 -19.68
N VAL A 65 25.59 6.19 -19.41
CA VAL A 65 25.69 6.85 -18.10
C VAL A 65 25.04 5.99 -17.02
N LEU A 66 23.82 5.51 -17.26
CA LEU A 66 23.13 4.62 -16.33
C LEU A 66 23.95 3.36 -16.00
N ILE A 67 24.46 2.66 -17.00
CA ILE A 67 25.26 1.43 -16.80
C ILE A 67 26.48 1.70 -15.90
N VAL A 68 27.22 2.78 -16.19
CA VAL A 68 28.43 3.10 -15.42
C VAL A 68 28.07 3.49 -13.98
N VAL A 69 27.01 4.27 -13.78
CA VAL A 69 26.54 4.68 -12.45
C VAL A 69 26.05 3.47 -11.65
N LEU A 70 25.25 2.57 -12.24
CA LEU A 70 24.83 1.31 -11.63
C LEU A 70 26.05 0.50 -11.19
N ALA A 71 27.04 0.32 -12.06
CA ALA A 71 28.25 -0.43 -11.73
C ALA A 71 29.07 0.20 -10.60
N ILE A 72 29.16 1.53 -10.54
CA ILE A 72 29.83 2.23 -9.42
C ILE A 72 29.10 1.95 -8.09
N ILE A 73 27.77 1.99 -8.09
CA ILE A 73 26.97 1.74 -6.87
C ILE A 73 27.04 0.26 -6.46
N ILE A 74 27.01 -0.67 -7.41
CA ILE A 74 27.19 -2.11 -7.13
C ILE A 74 28.57 -2.37 -6.51
N ARG A 75 29.60 -1.66 -6.97
CA ARG A 75 30.95 -1.74 -6.41
C ARG A 75 30.99 -1.21 -4.97
N ASN A 76 30.35 -0.08 -4.69
CA ASN A 76 30.29 0.52 -3.36
C ASN A 76 28.95 1.24 -3.13
N LEU A 77 28.12 0.72 -2.22
CA LEU A 77 26.81 1.31 -1.91
C LEU A 77 26.93 2.63 -1.15
N ASP A 78 28.03 2.86 -0.41
CA ASP A 78 28.21 4.04 0.45
C ASP A 78 28.71 5.27 -0.33
N CYS A 79 28.83 5.17 -1.65
CA CYS A 79 29.46 6.22 -2.46
C CYS A 79 28.52 7.32 -2.99
N ILE A 80 27.25 7.31 -2.57
CA ILE A 80 26.17 8.10 -3.15
C ILE A 80 26.47 9.60 -3.17
N ASP A 81 26.85 10.17 -2.03
CA ASP A 81 27.07 11.62 -1.95
C ASP A 81 28.28 12.06 -2.78
N GLY A 82 29.33 11.24 -2.85
CA GLY A 82 30.51 11.51 -3.68
C GLY A 82 30.20 11.37 -5.17
N LEU A 83 29.38 10.39 -5.54
CA LEU A 83 28.95 10.15 -6.91
C LEU A 83 28.02 11.26 -7.40
N GLN A 84 27.06 11.71 -6.57
CA GLN A 84 26.17 12.84 -6.87
C GLN A 84 26.97 14.09 -7.25
N ARG A 85 27.93 14.50 -6.40
CA ARG A 85 28.75 15.70 -6.66
C ARG A 85 29.48 15.62 -7.99
N GLU A 86 30.08 14.48 -8.31
CA GLU A 86 30.82 14.30 -9.57
C GLU A 86 29.90 14.31 -10.80
N LEU A 87 28.66 13.78 -10.67
CA LEU A 87 27.67 13.83 -11.74
C LEU A 87 27.16 15.26 -11.98
N GLU A 88 26.96 16.04 -10.91
CA GLU A 88 26.54 17.45 -10.99
C GLU A 88 27.62 18.32 -11.64
N ILE A 89 28.87 18.24 -11.17
CA ILE A 89 30.02 19.00 -11.71
C ILE A 89 30.17 18.78 -13.23
N ARG A 90 29.85 17.58 -13.71
CA ARG A 90 30.03 17.17 -15.10
C ARG A 90 28.75 17.22 -15.93
N SER A 91 27.67 17.79 -15.40
CA SER A 91 26.36 17.89 -16.09
C SER A 91 25.80 16.54 -16.56
N LEU A 92 26.00 15.47 -15.79
CA LEU A 92 25.58 14.10 -16.13
C LEU A 92 24.24 13.69 -15.48
N ILE A 93 23.63 14.53 -14.65
CA ILE A 93 22.32 14.27 -14.02
C ILE A 93 21.21 14.09 -15.07
N ASN A 94 21.13 14.96 -16.08
CA ASN A 94 20.11 14.85 -17.14
C ASN A 94 20.29 13.57 -18.00
N PRO A 95 21.51 13.22 -18.46
CA PRO A 95 21.76 11.92 -19.06
C PRO A 95 21.39 10.73 -18.16
N LEU A 96 21.68 10.81 -16.86
CA LEU A 96 21.32 9.75 -15.91
C LEU A 96 19.80 9.59 -15.80
N TYR A 97 19.05 10.70 -15.70
CA TYR A 97 17.59 10.70 -15.77
C TYR A 97 17.08 10.02 -17.05
N GLY A 98 17.62 10.40 -18.22
CA GLY A 98 17.25 9.80 -19.50
C GLY A 98 17.56 8.30 -19.57
N GLY A 99 18.65 7.84 -18.95
CA GLY A 99 18.97 6.43 -18.80
C GLY A 99 17.98 5.69 -17.92
N MET A 100 17.68 6.22 -16.73
CA MET A 100 16.67 5.66 -15.82
C MET A 100 15.28 5.60 -16.46
N TYR A 101 14.88 6.64 -17.20
CA TYR A 101 13.64 6.68 -17.95
C TYR A 101 13.59 5.55 -19.00
N LYS A 102 14.67 5.32 -19.75
CA LYS A 102 14.73 4.20 -20.70
C LYS A 102 14.64 2.83 -20.01
N LEU A 103 15.22 2.67 -18.82
CA LEU A 103 15.20 1.43 -18.06
C LEU A 103 13.82 1.10 -17.49
N LEU A 104 13.17 2.07 -16.84
CA LEU A 104 11.92 1.88 -16.12
C LEU A 104 10.67 2.07 -16.99
N CYS A 105 10.75 2.96 -17.98
CA CYS A 105 9.62 3.36 -18.82
C CYS A 105 9.76 2.85 -20.26
N GLY A 106 10.94 2.42 -20.69
CA GLY A 106 11.19 1.99 -22.07
C GLY A 106 10.63 0.60 -22.41
N ASN A 107 10.70 0.25 -23.70
CA ASN A 107 10.40 -1.11 -24.22
C ASN A 107 11.70 -1.82 -24.65
N SER A 108 12.84 -1.46 -24.04
CA SER A 108 14.14 -2.01 -24.44
C SER A 108 14.19 -3.51 -24.16
N GLN A 109 14.35 -4.32 -25.21
CA GLN A 109 14.55 -5.77 -25.07
C GLN A 109 15.87 -6.13 -24.38
N LYS A 110 16.86 -5.22 -24.39
CA LYS A 110 18.22 -5.51 -23.88
C LYS A 110 18.36 -5.34 -22.37
N MET A 111 17.54 -4.48 -21.76
CA MET A 111 17.61 -4.19 -20.32
C MET A 111 16.28 -3.56 -19.90
N CYS A 112 15.35 -4.41 -19.45
CA CYS A 112 14.08 -4.01 -18.86
C CYS A 112 13.91 -4.72 -17.53
N ILE A 113 13.18 -4.06 -16.64
CA ILE A 113 12.72 -4.66 -15.39
C ILE A 113 11.26 -4.99 -15.62
N ASN A 114 10.91 -6.27 -15.50
CA ASN A 114 9.53 -6.72 -15.58
C ASN A 114 9.19 -7.33 -14.23
N ILE A 115 8.27 -6.69 -13.50
CA ILE A 115 7.80 -7.15 -12.20
C ILE A 115 6.29 -7.28 -12.26
N GLU A 116 5.81 -8.48 -11.93
CA GLU A 116 4.39 -8.72 -11.69
C GLU A 116 4.10 -8.58 -10.19
N TRP A 117 3.14 -7.73 -9.86
CA TRP A 117 2.68 -7.56 -8.48
C TRP A 117 1.40 -8.36 -8.22
N SER A 118 1.28 -8.88 -7.01
CA SER A 118 0.09 -9.61 -6.56
C SER A 118 -1.06 -8.68 -6.11
N GLU A 119 -1.04 -7.39 -6.47
CA GLU A 119 -2.03 -6.40 -6.03
C GLU A 119 -3.47 -6.80 -6.34
N ASN A 120 -3.71 -7.55 -7.42
CA ASN A 120 -5.04 -7.97 -7.86
C ASN A 120 -5.66 -9.06 -6.99
N SER A 121 -4.84 -9.74 -6.18
CA SER A 121 -5.33 -10.66 -5.15
C SER A 121 -5.96 -9.94 -3.95
N TYR A 122 -5.72 -8.62 -3.81
CA TYR A 122 -6.24 -7.81 -2.72
C TYR A 122 -7.41 -6.94 -3.19
N LYS A 123 -8.58 -7.13 -2.58
CA LYS A 123 -9.76 -6.26 -2.80
C LYS A 123 -9.56 -4.89 -2.15
N ASN A 124 -8.88 -4.84 -1.00
CA ASN A 124 -8.45 -3.61 -0.36
C ASN A 124 -7.00 -3.33 -0.78
N LYS A 125 -6.77 -2.35 -1.67
CA LYS A 125 -5.42 -2.03 -2.15
C LYS A 125 -4.51 -1.45 -1.04
N TYR A 126 -5.07 -0.88 0.01
CA TYR A 126 -4.31 -0.44 1.19
C TYR A 126 -3.73 -1.62 2.00
N GLU A 127 -4.41 -2.77 1.98
CA GLU A 127 -3.89 -4.01 2.57
C GLU A 127 -2.62 -4.47 1.87
N PHE A 128 -2.62 -4.42 0.54
CA PHE A 128 -1.46 -4.75 -0.28
C PHE A 128 -0.26 -3.89 0.13
N LEU A 129 -0.44 -2.57 0.27
CA LEU A 129 0.63 -1.65 0.67
C LEU A 129 1.19 -1.94 2.07
N ASN A 130 0.35 -2.32 3.04
CA ASN A 130 0.80 -2.60 4.41
C ASN A 130 1.41 -3.98 4.61
N ARG A 131 1.15 -4.93 3.69
CA ARG A 131 1.62 -6.31 3.85
C ARG A 131 3.07 -6.50 3.44
N PHE A 132 3.58 -5.66 2.55
CA PHE A 132 4.95 -5.75 2.07
C PHE A 132 5.78 -4.63 2.67
N HIS A 133 6.79 -5.02 3.45
CA HIS A 133 7.77 -4.08 3.97
C HIS A 133 8.76 -3.65 2.89
N GLU A 134 9.09 -4.53 1.93
CA GLU A 134 10.09 -4.26 0.90
C GLU A 134 9.62 -4.74 -0.49
N PHE A 135 9.52 -3.82 -1.46
CA PHE A 135 9.09 -4.15 -2.81
C PHE A 135 10.30 -4.45 -3.70
N LYS A 136 10.88 -5.65 -3.55
CA LYS A 136 12.13 -6.08 -4.21
C LYS A 136 13.31 -5.12 -3.99
N TYR A 137 13.32 -4.42 -2.85
CA TYR A 137 14.31 -3.39 -2.54
C TYR A 137 15.76 -3.89 -2.70
N TRP A 138 16.08 -5.03 -2.07
CA TRP A 138 17.44 -5.60 -2.08
C TRP A 138 17.88 -6.17 -3.43
N ASP A 139 16.94 -6.58 -4.28
CA ASP A 139 17.25 -7.09 -5.62
C ASP A 139 17.71 -5.95 -6.55
N TYR A 140 17.18 -4.74 -6.33
CA TYR A 140 17.39 -3.56 -7.17
C TYR A 140 17.94 -2.35 -6.40
N ILE A 141 18.68 -2.57 -5.31
CA ILE A 141 19.13 -1.51 -4.39
C ILE A 141 19.80 -0.32 -5.11
N GLU A 142 20.62 -0.61 -6.13
CA GLU A 142 21.32 0.38 -6.93
C GLU A 142 20.39 1.32 -7.69
N ILE A 143 19.19 0.87 -8.09
CA ILE A 143 18.19 1.69 -8.76
C ILE A 143 17.63 2.71 -7.78
N PHE A 144 17.31 2.28 -6.56
CA PHE A 144 16.83 3.19 -5.52
C PHE A 144 17.90 4.20 -5.12
N GLN A 145 19.17 3.79 -5.05
CA GLN A 145 20.27 4.70 -4.79
C GLN A 145 20.43 5.76 -5.91
N ILE A 146 20.31 5.37 -7.19
CA ILE A 146 20.27 6.32 -8.31
C ILE A 146 19.08 7.25 -8.20
N SER A 147 17.92 6.72 -7.86
CA SER A 147 16.71 7.51 -7.68
C SER A 147 16.84 8.53 -6.55
N ILE A 148 17.56 8.21 -5.47
CA ILE A 148 17.88 9.17 -4.39
C ILE A 148 18.79 10.29 -4.92
N ILE A 149 19.79 9.98 -5.76
CA ILE A 149 20.62 11.01 -6.42
C ILE A 149 19.72 11.94 -7.26
N LEU A 150 18.84 11.37 -8.09
CA LEU A 150 17.92 12.15 -8.91
C LEU A 150 16.98 13.01 -8.07
N PHE A 151 16.44 12.48 -6.98
CA PHE A 151 15.59 13.24 -6.06
C PHE A 151 16.32 14.43 -5.43
N LYS A 152 17.56 14.22 -4.97
CA LYS A 152 18.38 15.29 -4.36
C LYS A 152 18.77 16.37 -5.37
N SER A 153 19.03 16.00 -6.63
CA SER A 153 19.47 16.95 -7.67
C SER A 153 18.29 17.66 -8.37
N ASP A 154 17.17 16.97 -8.61
CA ASP A 154 16.00 17.49 -9.33
C ASP A 154 14.73 16.72 -8.93
N LYS A 155 14.04 17.21 -7.90
CA LYS A 155 12.82 16.57 -7.35
C LYS A 155 11.72 16.43 -8.39
N GLU A 156 11.51 17.44 -9.23
CA GLU A 156 10.42 17.44 -10.22
C GLU A 156 10.65 16.36 -11.29
N LYS A 157 11.88 16.24 -11.81
CA LYS A 157 12.21 15.13 -12.71
C LYS A 157 12.09 13.79 -12.04
N PHE A 158 12.56 13.65 -10.81
CA PHE A 158 12.40 12.40 -10.07
C PHE A 158 10.92 11.98 -9.97
N GLU A 159 10.03 12.89 -9.58
CA GLU A 159 8.60 12.58 -9.47
C GLU A 159 7.97 12.25 -10.83
N LYS A 160 8.38 12.92 -11.91
CA LYS A 160 7.98 12.54 -13.28
C LYS A 160 8.41 11.11 -13.63
N LEU A 161 9.62 10.71 -13.26
CA LEU A 161 10.10 9.34 -13.48
C LEU A 161 9.27 8.33 -12.67
N VAL A 162 8.98 8.62 -11.41
CA VAL A 162 8.16 7.77 -10.53
C VAL A 162 6.78 7.53 -11.15
N MET A 163 6.17 8.56 -11.72
CA MET A 163 4.85 8.45 -12.34
C MET A 163 4.85 7.70 -13.67
N GLN A 164 5.98 7.67 -14.37
CA GLN A 164 6.12 7.02 -15.68
C GLN A 164 6.67 5.59 -15.57
N ASP A 165 7.15 5.19 -14.39
CA ASP A 165 7.63 3.84 -14.11
C ASP A 165 6.51 2.81 -14.31
N LYS A 166 6.65 2.02 -15.37
CA LYS A 166 5.65 1.01 -15.76
C LYS A 166 5.42 -0.05 -14.70
N ASN A 167 6.44 -0.34 -13.90
CA ASN A 167 6.36 -1.35 -12.86
C ASN A 167 5.98 -0.76 -11.50
N LYS A 168 5.79 0.57 -11.37
CA LYS A 168 5.57 1.23 -10.07
C LYS A 168 6.62 0.89 -9.00
N LEU A 169 7.79 0.41 -9.40
CA LEU A 169 8.85 -0.06 -8.50
C LEU A 169 9.31 1.08 -7.59
N LEU A 170 9.55 2.26 -8.17
CA LEU A 170 9.94 3.43 -7.39
C LEU A 170 8.81 3.88 -6.46
N LEU A 171 7.59 3.99 -6.98
CA LEU A 171 6.44 4.49 -6.22
C LEU A 171 6.13 3.60 -5.00
N LEU A 172 6.12 2.29 -5.17
CA LEU A 172 5.87 1.34 -4.07
C LEU A 172 6.99 1.38 -3.02
N ASN A 173 8.25 1.52 -3.43
CA ASN A 173 9.37 1.65 -2.48
C ASN A 173 9.39 3.01 -1.76
N MET A 174 8.89 4.09 -2.39
CA MET A 174 8.66 5.35 -1.68
C MET A 174 7.64 5.18 -0.54
N VAL A 175 6.52 4.51 -0.81
CA VAL A 175 5.47 4.26 0.20
C VAL A 175 5.97 3.40 1.35
N SER A 176 6.73 2.35 1.07
CA SER A 176 7.32 1.48 2.09
C SER A 176 8.33 2.19 3.01
N GLY A 177 8.80 3.37 2.62
CA GLY A 177 9.72 4.18 3.41
C GLY A 177 11.21 3.86 3.24
N HIS A 178 11.56 2.82 2.48
CA HIS A 178 12.96 2.42 2.27
C HIS A 178 13.82 3.45 1.53
N MET A 179 13.20 4.32 0.73
CA MET A 179 13.93 5.38 0.01
C MET A 179 14.18 6.64 0.87
N ASN A 180 13.48 6.80 2.00
CA ASN A 180 13.47 8.02 2.80
C ASN A 180 13.25 9.31 1.97
N VAL A 181 12.34 9.23 1.00
CA VAL A 181 11.97 10.35 0.11
C VAL A 181 10.56 10.82 0.44
N GLU A 182 10.39 12.12 0.64
CA GLU A 182 9.08 12.73 0.88
C GLU A 182 8.47 13.26 -0.44
N PRO A 183 7.25 12.82 -0.81
CA PRO A 183 6.58 13.26 -2.02
C PRO A 183 6.18 14.74 -1.93
N SER A 184 6.12 15.43 -3.07
CA SER A 184 5.51 16.76 -3.15
C SER A 184 4.00 16.71 -2.92
N GLY A 185 3.43 17.86 -2.54
CA GLY A 185 1.98 18.01 -2.46
C GLY A 185 1.28 17.82 -3.80
N GLU A 186 1.96 18.09 -4.92
CA GLU A 186 1.46 17.89 -6.29
C GLU A 186 1.39 16.41 -6.66
N LEU A 187 2.42 15.64 -6.32
CA LEU A 187 2.43 14.18 -6.51
C LEU A 187 1.31 13.52 -5.70
N ILE A 188 1.10 13.95 -4.45
CA ILE A 188 -0.02 13.45 -3.63
C ILE A 188 -1.37 13.80 -4.29
N ASP A 189 -1.55 15.04 -4.73
CA ASP A 189 -2.79 15.48 -5.40
C ASP A 189 -3.04 14.70 -6.69
N TYR A 190 -2.00 14.41 -7.48
CA TYR A 190 -2.10 13.57 -8.67
C TYR A 190 -2.58 12.17 -8.31
N LEU A 191 -1.91 11.51 -7.35
CA LEU A 191 -2.20 10.13 -6.96
C LEU A 191 -3.62 9.96 -6.41
N LEU A 192 -4.08 10.90 -5.58
CA LEU A 192 -5.43 10.87 -5.00
C LEU A 192 -6.54 11.02 -6.03
N ASN A 193 -6.27 11.68 -7.16
CA ASN A 193 -7.23 11.92 -8.24
C ASN A 193 -7.02 10.99 -9.45
N ASP A 194 -6.14 9.98 -9.32
CA ASP A 194 -5.91 8.97 -10.34
C ASP A 194 -7.17 8.08 -10.50
N LYS A 195 -7.29 7.40 -11.65
CA LYS A 195 -8.32 6.39 -11.90
C LYS A 195 -7.98 5.04 -11.29
N ASP A 196 -6.69 4.77 -11.08
CA ASP A 196 -6.22 3.53 -10.48
C ASP A 196 -6.36 3.57 -8.95
N GLU A 197 -7.17 2.66 -8.40
CA GLU A 197 -7.37 2.54 -6.95
C GLU A 197 -6.05 2.33 -6.19
N LEU A 198 -5.08 1.61 -6.75
CA LEU A 198 -3.78 1.45 -6.08
C LEU A 198 -3.09 2.81 -5.92
N ASN A 199 -3.06 3.62 -6.98
CA ASN A 199 -2.42 4.94 -6.94
C ASN A 199 -3.11 5.86 -5.92
N GLN A 200 -4.44 5.84 -5.88
CA GLN A 200 -5.22 6.55 -4.86
C GLN A 200 -4.81 6.13 -3.43
N ASN A 201 -4.68 4.81 -3.19
CA ASN A 201 -4.27 4.30 -1.88
C ASN A 201 -2.80 4.61 -1.55
N ILE A 202 -1.91 4.68 -2.55
CA ILE A 202 -0.53 5.15 -2.39
C ILE A 202 -0.53 6.62 -1.94
N GLY A 203 -1.26 7.49 -2.65
CA GLY A 203 -1.42 8.90 -2.27
C GLY A 203 -1.97 9.06 -0.86
N PHE A 204 -2.97 8.25 -0.50
CA PHE A 204 -3.54 8.27 0.84
C PHE A 204 -2.56 7.75 1.91
N THR A 205 -1.73 6.74 1.59
CA THR A 205 -0.71 6.23 2.52
C THR A 205 0.34 7.29 2.83
N PHE A 206 0.74 8.10 1.83
CA PHE A 206 1.64 9.22 2.07
C PHE A 206 1.04 10.25 3.03
N LEU A 207 -0.27 10.50 2.96
CA LEU A 207 -0.96 11.35 3.92
C LEU A 207 -1.04 10.69 5.31
N THR A 208 -1.43 9.42 5.41
CA THR A 208 -1.67 8.83 6.73
C THR A 208 -0.40 8.47 7.50
N ARG A 209 0.76 8.33 6.83
CA ARG A 209 2.03 7.95 7.48
C ARG A 209 2.42 8.83 8.66
N HIS A 210 2.17 10.14 8.56
CA HIS A 210 2.42 11.07 9.67
C HIS A 210 1.50 10.77 10.88
N LEU A 211 0.22 10.46 10.62
CA LEU A 211 -0.72 10.08 11.67
C LEU A 211 -0.31 8.76 12.33
N ASP A 212 0.13 7.77 11.54
CA ASP A 212 0.58 6.47 12.02
C ASP A 212 1.80 6.62 12.95
N TYR A 213 2.73 7.51 12.59
CA TYR A 213 3.86 7.88 13.46
C TYR A 213 3.40 8.52 14.77
N CYS A 214 2.48 9.50 14.72
CA CYS A 214 1.94 10.13 15.92
C CYS A 214 1.20 9.12 16.84
N PHE A 215 0.41 8.21 16.27
CA PHE A 215 -0.27 7.17 17.03
C PHE A 215 0.71 6.19 17.68
N SER A 216 1.80 5.84 16.99
CA SER A 216 2.87 5.01 17.53
C SER A 216 3.55 5.68 18.74
N ARG A 217 3.80 7.00 18.67
CA ARG A 217 4.33 7.76 19.82
C ARG A 217 3.37 7.81 21.00
N ILE A 218 2.06 7.97 20.76
CA ILE A 218 1.05 7.92 21.83
C ILE A 218 1.05 6.56 22.52
N GLU A 219 1.23 5.48 21.77
CA GLU A 219 1.31 4.14 22.34
C GLU A 219 2.56 3.94 23.19
N GLN A 220 3.72 4.34 22.68
CA GLN A 220 4.96 4.32 23.43
C GLN A 220 4.81 5.09 24.74
N PHE A 221 4.21 6.28 24.69
CA PHE A 221 3.90 7.06 25.89
C PHE A 221 3.01 6.28 26.87
N ASN A 222 1.90 5.70 26.39
CA ASN A 222 0.96 4.98 27.24
C ASN A 222 1.58 3.73 27.87
N ASN A 223 2.45 3.04 27.14
CA ASN A 223 3.18 1.86 27.63
C ASN A 223 4.22 2.27 28.67
N SER A 224 4.99 3.32 28.44
CA SER A 224 5.93 3.89 29.42
C SER A 224 5.22 4.29 30.72
N LYS A 225 4.05 4.91 30.62
CA LYS A 225 3.22 5.25 31.78
C LYS A 225 2.73 4.01 32.55
N LYS A 226 2.30 2.96 31.86
CA LYS A 226 1.92 1.67 32.49
C LYS A 226 3.10 1.01 33.20
N MET A 227 4.32 1.20 32.70
CA MET A 227 5.55 0.72 33.31
C MET A 227 6.09 1.63 34.43
N GLY A 228 5.35 2.68 34.83
CA GLY A 228 5.75 3.59 35.91
C GLY A 228 6.83 4.62 35.53
N ILE A 229 7.19 4.72 34.26
CA ILE A 229 8.16 5.71 33.77
C ILE A 229 7.48 7.09 33.75
N ARG A 230 8.17 8.10 34.32
CA ARG A 230 7.69 9.51 34.30
C ARG A 230 7.78 10.07 32.88
N SER A 231 6.70 10.00 32.14
CA SER A 231 6.57 10.61 30.82
C SER A 231 5.91 12.00 30.91
N SER A 232 6.42 12.98 30.18
CA SER A 232 5.95 14.38 30.24
C SER A 232 4.55 14.52 29.65
N LYS A 233 3.60 15.06 30.43
CA LYS A 233 2.24 15.37 29.93
C LYS A 233 2.26 16.36 28.76
N GLN A 234 3.26 17.23 28.68
CA GLN A 234 3.40 18.22 27.61
C GLN A 234 3.67 17.54 26.25
N GLU A 235 4.46 16.47 26.23
CA GLU A 235 4.79 15.73 25.00
C GLU A 235 3.53 15.14 24.35
N ILE A 236 2.62 14.55 25.13
CA ILE A 236 1.34 14.05 24.55
C ILE A 236 0.49 15.20 24.01
N GLN A 237 0.43 16.33 24.73
CA GLN A 237 -0.38 17.46 24.30
C GLN A 237 0.11 18.00 22.96
N GLU A 238 1.43 18.07 22.78
CA GLU A 238 2.05 18.44 21.51
C GLU A 238 1.73 17.43 20.41
N ILE A 239 1.87 16.13 20.67
CA ILE A 239 1.52 15.09 19.69
C ILE A 239 0.03 15.19 19.29
N LYS A 240 -0.87 15.41 20.25
CA LYS A 240 -2.31 15.59 19.97
C LYS A 240 -2.58 16.83 19.13
N LYS A 241 -1.93 17.96 19.43
CA LYS A 241 -2.04 19.18 18.64
C LYS A 241 -1.54 18.96 17.20
N ASN A 242 -0.45 18.22 17.03
CA ASN A 242 0.08 17.87 15.71
C ASN A 242 -0.87 16.95 14.93
N ILE A 243 -1.56 16.03 15.61
CA ILE A 243 -2.63 15.23 14.97
C ILE A 243 -3.76 16.13 14.50
N GLU A 244 -4.22 17.07 15.34
CA GLU A 244 -5.33 17.97 15.00
C GLU A 244 -5.01 18.87 13.80
N SER A 245 -3.82 19.48 13.77
CA SER A 245 -3.40 20.30 12.62
C SER A 245 -3.24 19.47 11.35
N TYR A 246 -2.70 18.25 11.46
CA TYR A 246 -2.51 17.37 10.31
C TYR A 246 -3.84 16.82 9.76
N ILE A 247 -4.84 16.62 10.61
CA ILE A 247 -6.20 16.24 10.17
C ILE A 247 -6.81 17.33 9.28
N GLN A 248 -6.59 18.62 9.58
CA GLN A 248 -7.08 19.71 8.73
C GLN A 248 -6.44 19.67 7.34
N TYR A 249 -5.12 19.49 7.27
CA TYR A 249 -4.41 19.30 6.00
C TYR A 249 -4.95 18.09 5.20
N LEU A 250 -5.19 16.97 5.88
CA LEU A 250 -5.76 15.78 5.26
C LEU A 250 -7.19 16.03 4.75
N GLU A 251 -8.00 16.77 5.51
CA GLU A 251 -9.35 17.17 5.08
C GLU A 251 -9.31 18.00 3.80
N GLU A 252 -8.45 19.02 3.73
CA GLU A 252 -8.26 19.86 2.54
C GLU A 252 -7.89 19.04 1.30
N LYS A 253 -7.02 18.04 1.47
CA LYS A 253 -6.61 17.14 0.38
C LYS A 253 -7.76 16.23 -0.07
N LEU A 254 -8.49 15.63 0.88
CA LEU A 254 -9.62 14.75 0.58
C LEU A 254 -10.85 15.48 0.05
N LEU A 255 -11.01 16.79 0.29
CA LEU A 255 -12.08 17.60 -0.30
C LEU A 255 -11.98 17.70 -1.83
N LYS A 256 -10.78 17.52 -2.39
CA LYS A 256 -10.56 17.51 -3.84
C LYS A 256 -10.98 16.20 -4.50
N CYS A 257 -11.05 15.11 -3.73
CA CYS A 257 -11.45 13.80 -4.23
C CYS A 257 -12.97 13.73 -4.42
N ASP A 258 -13.41 12.91 -5.37
CA ASP A 258 -14.81 12.56 -5.46
C ASP A 258 -15.28 11.73 -4.24
N LYS A 259 -16.59 11.71 -4.03
CA LYS A 259 -17.21 11.09 -2.85
C LYS A 259 -16.90 9.60 -2.73
N LYS A 260 -16.86 8.88 -3.86
CA LYS A 260 -16.60 7.44 -3.89
C LYS A 260 -15.15 7.17 -3.49
N THR A 261 -14.20 7.89 -4.09
CA THR A 261 -12.77 7.78 -3.76
C THR A 261 -12.53 8.10 -2.28
N LYS A 262 -13.09 9.20 -1.77
CA LYS A 262 -12.98 9.59 -0.36
C LYS A 262 -13.46 8.50 0.60
N VAL A 263 -14.64 7.93 0.35
CA VAL A 263 -15.17 6.84 1.17
C VAL A 263 -14.29 5.60 1.09
N SER A 264 -13.91 5.19 -0.13
CA SER A 264 -13.08 3.99 -0.36
C SER A 264 -11.75 4.08 0.39
N LEU A 265 -11.05 5.22 0.30
CA LEU A 265 -9.77 5.44 0.99
C LEU A 265 -9.91 5.35 2.52
N ILE A 266 -10.92 6.00 3.08
CA ILE A 266 -11.16 5.99 4.53
C ILE A 266 -11.52 4.57 5.00
N VAL A 267 -12.40 3.87 4.28
CA VAL A 267 -12.78 2.49 4.62
C VAL A 267 -11.57 1.56 4.52
N ASN A 268 -10.79 1.65 3.44
CA ASN A 268 -9.58 0.86 3.23
C ASN A 268 -8.61 0.98 4.40
N TYR A 269 -8.37 2.21 4.88
CA TYR A 269 -7.50 2.47 6.02
C TYR A 269 -8.08 1.93 7.33
N ILE A 270 -9.37 2.15 7.61
CA ILE A 270 -10.03 1.70 8.85
C ILE A 270 -10.06 0.17 8.95
N LEU A 271 -10.23 -0.54 7.84
CA LEU A 271 -10.28 -2.00 7.84
C LEU A 271 -8.92 -2.65 8.16
N ILE A 272 -7.82 -1.97 7.84
CA ILE A 272 -6.46 -2.49 8.05
C ILE A 272 -5.85 -1.99 9.36
N ASN A 273 -6.08 -0.73 9.71
CA ASN A 273 -5.52 -0.14 10.92
C ASN A 273 -6.49 -0.28 12.10
N ASN A 274 -6.01 -0.92 13.17
CA ASN A 274 -6.77 -1.04 14.43
C ASN A 274 -7.02 0.33 15.11
N ARG A 275 -6.33 1.39 14.68
CA ARG A 275 -6.49 2.75 15.19
C ARG A 275 -6.61 3.73 14.03
N TYR A 276 -7.54 4.66 14.16
CA TYR A 276 -7.78 5.70 13.17
C TYR A 276 -8.30 6.97 13.84
N PRO A 277 -8.13 8.15 13.22
CA PRO A 277 -8.70 9.39 13.73
C PRO A 277 -10.23 9.29 13.82
N LYS A 278 -10.82 9.69 14.95
CA LYS A 278 -12.29 9.69 15.11
C LYS A 278 -13.00 10.49 14.03
N VAL A 279 -12.33 11.52 13.48
CA VAL A 279 -12.82 12.34 12.37
C VAL A 279 -13.15 11.52 11.13
N PHE A 280 -12.42 10.43 10.85
CA PHE A 280 -12.71 9.55 9.71
C PHE A 280 -14.09 8.89 9.85
N ALA A 281 -14.43 8.44 11.05
CA ALA A 281 -15.76 7.91 11.34
C ALA A 281 -16.84 8.99 11.18
N TYR A 282 -16.56 10.23 11.61
CA TYR A 282 -17.51 11.34 11.42
C TYR A 282 -17.72 11.68 9.94
N TRP A 283 -16.67 11.66 9.12
CA TRP A 283 -16.78 11.88 7.68
C TRP A 283 -17.60 10.78 6.99
N LEU A 284 -17.36 9.50 7.30
CA LEU A 284 -18.17 8.40 6.75
C LEU A 284 -19.66 8.50 7.11
N MET A 285 -19.98 9.11 8.26
CA MET A 285 -21.35 9.32 8.70
C MET A 285 -21.95 10.64 8.22
N ASP A 286 -21.21 11.44 7.46
CA ASP A 286 -21.73 12.63 6.79
C ASP A 286 -22.79 12.23 5.76
N VAL A 287 -23.93 12.91 5.76
CA VAL A 287 -25.08 12.61 4.89
C VAL A 287 -24.67 12.54 3.44
N GLU A 288 -23.74 13.41 3.04
CA GLU A 288 -23.26 13.47 1.68
C GLU A 288 -22.49 12.24 1.22
N LEU A 289 -21.87 11.50 2.15
CA LEU A 289 -21.03 10.33 1.87
C LEU A 289 -21.74 9.00 2.15
N GLN A 290 -22.89 9.01 2.83
CA GLN A 290 -23.60 7.79 3.22
C GLN A 290 -23.97 6.89 2.03
N GLY A 291 -24.37 7.47 0.90
CA GLY A 291 -24.70 6.69 -0.30
C GLY A 291 -23.51 5.87 -0.81
N GLU A 292 -22.35 6.50 -0.93
CA GLU A 292 -21.11 5.83 -1.32
C GLU A 292 -20.63 4.86 -0.23
N PHE A 293 -20.83 5.17 1.05
CA PHE A 293 -20.49 4.26 2.14
C PHE A 293 -21.34 2.97 2.13
N ILE A 294 -22.62 3.07 1.80
CA ILE A 294 -23.51 1.93 1.58
C ILE A 294 -23.03 1.07 0.41
N ILE A 295 -22.61 1.71 -0.70
CA ILE A 295 -22.07 1.04 -1.88
C ILE A 295 -20.77 0.31 -1.51
N GLU A 296 -19.89 0.97 -0.77
CA GLU A 296 -18.61 0.44 -0.32
C GLU A 296 -18.79 -0.80 0.56
N ILE A 297 -19.76 -0.79 1.48
CA ILE A 297 -20.07 -1.96 2.31
C ILE A 297 -20.61 -3.13 1.47
N ASN A 298 -21.56 -2.88 0.55
CA ASN A 298 -22.27 -3.96 -0.15
C ASN A 298 -21.51 -4.52 -1.37
N LYS A 299 -20.81 -3.67 -2.13
CA LYS A 299 -20.34 -4.02 -3.49
C LYS A 299 -18.83 -4.21 -3.59
N SER A 300 -18.03 -3.62 -2.70
CA SER A 300 -16.57 -3.64 -2.80
C SER A 300 -15.96 -5.04 -2.60
N LYS A 301 -16.67 -5.94 -1.90
CA LYS A 301 -16.17 -7.25 -1.42
C LYS A 301 -14.89 -7.14 -0.58
N LYS A 302 -14.66 -5.98 0.06
CA LYS A 302 -13.50 -5.75 0.94
C LYS A 302 -13.67 -6.36 2.34
N LEU A 303 -14.92 -6.49 2.79
CA LEU A 303 -15.26 -7.15 4.05
C LEU A 303 -15.19 -8.67 3.86
N ARG A 304 -14.26 -9.31 4.59
CA ARG A 304 -13.96 -10.74 4.51
C ARG A 304 -14.08 -11.45 5.84
N THR A 305 -14.25 -10.73 6.96
CA THR A 305 -14.31 -11.30 8.31
C THR A 305 -15.38 -10.63 9.17
N LEU A 306 -15.84 -11.33 10.23
CA LEU A 306 -16.73 -10.74 11.23
C LEU A 306 -16.10 -9.54 11.95
N LYS A 307 -14.78 -9.56 12.15
CA LYS A 307 -14.06 -8.45 12.77
C LYS A 307 -14.18 -7.16 11.96
N GLU A 308 -13.98 -7.23 10.64
CA GLU A 308 -14.15 -6.09 9.74
C GLU A 308 -15.60 -5.57 9.72
N ILE A 309 -16.58 -6.47 9.76
CA ILE A 309 -18.01 -6.13 9.89
C ILE A 309 -18.27 -5.39 11.20
N TYR A 310 -17.75 -5.91 12.31
CA TYR A 310 -17.87 -5.29 13.62
C TYR A 310 -17.28 -3.88 13.64
N THR A 311 -16.08 -3.68 13.06
CA THR A 311 -15.43 -2.36 12.98
C THR A 311 -16.34 -1.33 12.31
N LEU A 312 -16.92 -1.65 11.14
CA LEU A 312 -17.81 -0.71 10.46
C LEU A 312 -19.15 -0.54 11.19
N LEU A 313 -19.71 -1.61 11.77
CA LEU A 313 -20.94 -1.53 12.54
C LEU A 313 -20.77 -0.68 13.82
N PHE A 314 -19.60 -0.74 14.44
CA PHE A 314 -19.26 0.11 15.58
C PHE A 314 -19.26 1.59 15.18
N ILE A 315 -18.69 1.93 14.01
CA ILE A 315 -18.76 3.29 13.45
C ILE A 315 -20.21 3.72 13.24
N ILE A 316 -21.01 2.90 12.56
CA ILE A 316 -22.41 3.21 12.24
C ILE A 316 -23.23 3.43 13.52
N SER A 317 -23.02 2.62 14.55
CA SER A 317 -23.80 2.64 15.78
C SER A 317 -23.35 3.74 16.77
N LYS A 318 -22.05 3.99 16.90
CA LYS A 318 -21.49 4.89 17.92
C LYS A 318 -21.22 6.31 17.43
N THR A 319 -21.11 6.53 16.13
CA THR A 319 -20.80 7.87 15.60
C THR A 319 -22.07 8.64 15.26
N LYS A 320 -22.20 9.87 15.77
CA LYS A 320 -23.31 10.76 15.45
C LYS A 320 -23.27 11.15 13.98
N ILE A 321 -24.43 11.16 13.32
CA ILE A 321 -24.56 11.65 11.95
C ILE A 321 -24.32 13.16 11.96
N ARG A 322 -23.41 13.63 11.12
CA ARG A 322 -23.23 15.06 10.86
C ARG A 322 -24.30 15.48 9.85
N VAL A 323 -25.25 16.30 10.26
CA VAL A 323 -26.28 16.85 9.37
C VAL A 323 -26.13 18.37 9.33
N LEU A 324 -26.06 18.93 8.12
CA LEU A 324 -26.06 20.39 7.92
C LEU A 324 -27.46 20.99 8.19
N ASP A 325 -28.52 20.25 7.84
CA ASP A 325 -29.92 20.62 8.11
C ASP A 325 -30.53 19.81 9.24
N ARG A 326 -31.52 20.34 9.97
CA ARG A 326 -32.17 19.65 11.11
C ARG A 326 -33.00 18.38 10.73
N LYS A 327 -32.83 17.81 9.53
CA LYS A 327 -33.53 16.61 9.08
C LYS A 327 -32.94 15.36 9.74
N LYS A 328 -33.79 14.54 10.36
CA LYS A 328 -33.38 13.22 10.88
C LYS A 328 -32.98 12.30 9.72
N VAL A 329 -31.69 12.04 9.58
CA VAL A 329 -31.18 11.06 8.61
C VAL A 329 -31.17 9.67 9.25
N SER A 330 -31.69 8.69 8.51
CA SER A 330 -31.90 7.33 9.00
C SER A 330 -30.68 6.44 8.76
N ARG A 331 -30.24 5.70 9.78
CA ARG A 331 -29.18 4.68 9.66
C ARG A 331 -29.67 3.34 9.09
N VAL A 332 -30.96 3.23 8.75
CA VAL A 332 -31.59 1.95 8.41
C VAL A 332 -30.87 1.24 7.25
N GLN A 333 -30.52 1.99 6.20
CA GLN A 333 -29.84 1.43 5.03
C GLN A 333 -28.40 0.99 5.33
N LEU A 334 -27.69 1.69 6.21
CA LEU A 334 -26.35 1.29 6.67
C LEU A 334 -26.40 -0.04 7.43
N TYR A 335 -27.34 -0.17 8.38
CA TYR A 335 -27.53 -1.43 9.10
C TYR A 335 -27.99 -2.57 8.19
N GLU A 336 -28.83 -2.26 7.19
CA GLU A 336 -29.25 -3.24 6.19
C GLU A 336 -28.07 -3.72 5.34
N SER A 337 -27.16 -2.82 4.97
CA SER A 337 -25.94 -3.15 4.23
C SER A 337 -25.05 -4.10 5.00
N ILE A 338 -24.82 -3.83 6.29
CA ILE A 338 -24.08 -4.74 7.18
C ILE A 338 -24.76 -6.12 7.23
N ASN A 339 -26.08 -6.15 7.38
CA ASN A 339 -26.81 -7.41 7.47
C ASN A 339 -26.72 -8.21 6.15
N ASN A 340 -26.73 -7.54 5.01
CA ASN A 340 -26.59 -8.18 3.69
C ASN A 340 -25.21 -8.82 3.51
N VAL A 341 -24.14 -8.22 4.04
CA VAL A 341 -22.80 -8.81 4.01
C VAL A 341 -22.74 -10.09 4.86
N ILE A 342 -23.30 -10.09 6.07
CA ILE A 342 -23.39 -11.29 6.91
C ILE A 342 -24.19 -12.39 6.22
N ILE A 343 -25.32 -12.04 5.59
CA ILE A 343 -26.12 -12.97 4.78
C ILE A 343 -25.28 -13.54 3.63
N GLY A 344 -24.52 -12.69 2.94
CA GLY A 344 -23.60 -13.07 1.87
C GLY A 344 -22.56 -14.11 2.33
N PHE A 345 -21.95 -13.91 3.50
CA PHE A 345 -21.01 -14.87 4.09
C PHE A 345 -21.58 -16.27 4.21
N ILE A 346 -22.82 -16.37 4.70
CA ILE A 346 -23.52 -17.65 4.86
C ILE A 346 -23.93 -18.25 3.52
N GLN A 347 -24.33 -17.43 2.54
CA GLN A 347 -24.73 -17.91 1.22
C GLN A 347 -23.55 -18.44 0.41
N GLU A 348 -22.46 -17.68 0.38
CA GLU A 348 -21.25 -17.97 -0.40
C GLU A 348 -20.29 -18.93 0.32
N GLY A 349 -20.48 -19.16 1.63
CA GLY A 349 -19.60 -20.02 2.42
C GLY A 349 -18.22 -19.41 2.65
N ASN A 350 -18.15 -18.08 2.71
CA ASN A 350 -16.93 -17.32 2.94
C ASN A 350 -17.02 -16.49 4.23
N GLY A 351 -15.87 -15.98 4.67
CA GLY A 351 -15.71 -15.08 5.81
C GLY A 351 -15.95 -15.63 7.21
N ILE A 352 -16.78 -16.67 7.35
CA ILE A 352 -16.89 -17.47 8.58
C ILE A 352 -16.52 -18.90 8.22
N TYR A 353 -15.31 -19.31 8.60
CA TYR A 353 -14.83 -20.64 8.26
C TYR A 353 -15.20 -21.68 9.32
N LYS A 354 -15.20 -21.30 10.59
CA LYS A 354 -15.60 -22.16 11.70
C LYS A 354 -16.33 -21.32 12.75
N TRP A 355 -17.02 -22.00 13.65
CA TRP A 355 -17.65 -21.38 14.80
C TRP A 355 -16.82 -21.66 16.05
N GLU A 356 -15.74 -20.88 16.22
CA GLU A 356 -14.88 -20.97 17.39
C GLU A 356 -15.16 -19.79 18.34
N ARG A 357 -14.47 -19.79 19.49
CA ARG A 357 -14.71 -18.81 20.55
C ARG A 357 -14.52 -17.36 20.09
N GLU A 358 -13.54 -17.11 19.23
CA GLU A 358 -13.28 -15.75 18.70
C GLU A 358 -14.43 -15.27 17.82
N GLU A 359 -14.92 -16.09 16.88
CA GLU A 359 -16.08 -15.74 16.05
C GLU A 359 -17.34 -15.54 16.89
N GLN A 360 -17.56 -16.37 17.91
CA GLN A 360 -18.69 -16.24 18.84
C GLN A 360 -18.64 -14.91 19.60
N GLU A 361 -17.50 -14.56 20.19
CA GLU A 361 -17.30 -13.31 20.93
C GLU A 361 -17.52 -12.09 20.02
N ILE A 362 -16.96 -12.08 18.80
CA ILE A 362 -17.16 -11.00 17.83
C ILE A 362 -18.62 -10.91 17.39
N PHE A 363 -19.26 -12.05 17.13
CA PHE A 363 -20.65 -12.07 16.69
C PHE A 363 -21.62 -11.56 17.76
N LEU A 364 -21.38 -11.92 19.03
CA LEU A 364 -22.11 -11.37 20.17
C LEU A 364 -22.05 -9.84 20.21
N LEU A 365 -20.86 -9.26 19.95
CA LEU A 365 -20.71 -7.81 19.85
C LEU A 365 -21.47 -7.21 18.66
N ILE A 366 -21.47 -7.90 17.50
CA ILE A 366 -22.26 -7.49 16.32
C ILE A 366 -23.76 -7.48 16.66
N VAL A 367 -24.28 -8.57 17.22
CA VAL A 367 -25.67 -8.66 17.63
C VAL A 367 -25.99 -7.60 18.68
N GLY A 368 -25.10 -7.33 19.64
CA GLY A 368 -25.26 -6.26 20.63
C GLY A 368 -25.48 -4.87 20.02
N LEU A 369 -24.92 -4.58 18.84
CA LEU A 369 -25.01 -3.29 18.16
C LEU A 369 -26.11 -3.21 17.10
N LEU A 370 -26.59 -4.34 16.58
CA LEU A 370 -27.64 -4.34 15.55
C LEU A 370 -29.01 -3.92 16.13
N PRO A 371 -29.80 -3.11 15.41
CA PRO A 371 -31.17 -2.82 15.83
C PRO A 371 -32.07 -4.06 15.73
N VAL A 372 -33.13 -4.10 16.55
CA VAL A 372 -34.07 -5.24 16.69
C VAL A 372 -34.61 -5.72 15.33
N ARG A 373 -34.94 -4.79 14.42
CA ARG A 373 -35.45 -5.14 13.08
C ARG A 373 -34.44 -5.95 12.26
N GLN A 374 -33.16 -5.56 12.29
CA GLN A 374 -32.09 -6.25 11.56
C GLN A 374 -31.76 -7.59 12.21
N LYS A 375 -31.76 -7.70 13.55
CA LYS A 375 -31.64 -8.98 14.26
C LYS A 375 -32.72 -9.97 13.82
N LYS A 376 -33.99 -9.54 13.81
CA LYS A 376 -35.12 -10.37 13.35
C LYS A 376 -34.95 -10.81 11.88
N LYS A 377 -34.51 -9.90 11.00
CA LYS A 377 -34.24 -10.23 9.58
C LYS A 377 -33.13 -11.29 9.45
N LEU A 378 -32.05 -11.14 10.20
CA LEU A 378 -30.94 -12.11 10.22
C LEU A 378 -31.39 -13.48 10.76
N LYS A 379 -32.08 -13.49 11.92
CA LYS A 379 -32.62 -14.71 12.53
C LYS A 379 -33.53 -15.49 11.58
N ASN A 380 -34.47 -14.79 10.95
CA ASN A 380 -35.40 -15.41 10.00
C ASN A 380 -34.68 -15.97 8.76
N PHE A 381 -33.63 -15.29 8.28
CA PHE A 381 -32.80 -15.80 7.20
C PHE A 381 -32.04 -17.07 7.62
N LEU A 382 -31.40 -17.05 8.80
CA LEU A 382 -30.63 -18.17 9.33
C LEU A 382 -31.49 -19.41 9.55
N ILE A 383 -32.69 -19.29 10.13
CA ILE A 383 -33.65 -20.40 10.28
C ILE A 383 -33.99 -21.00 8.91
N LYS A 384 -34.39 -20.17 7.94
CA LYS A 384 -34.71 -20.62 6.59
C LYS A 384 -33.53 -21.29 5.88
N LYS A 385 -32.30 -20.88 6.19
CA LYS A 385 -31.09 -21.48 5.62
C LYS A 385 -30.76 -22.80 6.28
N ARG A 386 -30.84 -22.88 7.62
CA ARG A 386 -30.65 -24.10 8.42
C ARG A 386 -31.57 -25.22 7.97
N ASP A 387 -32.85 -24.92 7.79
CA ASP A 387 -33.87 -25.91 7.44
C ASP A 387 -33.68 -26.51 6.02
N LYS A 388 -32.79 -25.92 5.21
CA LYS A 388 -32.42 -26.42 3.87
C LYS A 388 -31.15 -27.27 3.85
N LEU A 389 -30.44 -27.41 4.96
CA LEU A 389 -29.16 -28.13 5.02
C LEU A 389 -29.37 -29.64 5.13
N MET A 390 -28.69 -30.40 4.27
CA MET A 390 -28.76 -31.86 4.20
C MET A 390 -27.82 -32.50 5.23
N THR A 391 -28.25 -32.49 6.50
CA THR A 391 -27.41 -32.91 7.65
C THR A 391 -27.96 -34.12 8.40
N SER A 392 -28.88 -34.88 7.79
CA SER A 392 -29.44 -36.08 8.41
C SER A 392 -28.47 -37.28 8.33
N LYS A 393 -28.71 -38.32 9.13
CA LYS A 393 -27.98 -39.60 9.02
C LYS A 393 -28.15 -40.25 7.64
N ILE A 394 -29.26 -40.01 6.96
CA ILE A 394 -29.50 -40.52 5.59
C ILE A 394 -28.59 -39.77 4.61
N ASP A 395 -28.44 -38.45 4.76
CA ASP A 395 -27.55 -37.64 3.92
C ASP A 395 -26.08 -38.05 4.10
N GLU A 396 -25.68 -38.39 5.33
CA GLU A 396 -24.34 -38.91 5.65
C GLU A 396 -24.04 -40.19 4.86
N LEU A 397 -25.00 -41.11 4.76
CA LEU A 397 -24.84 -42.39 4.07
C LEU A 397 -24.90 -42.28 2.54
N ILE A 398 -25.80 -41.45 2.01
CA ILE A 398 -26.11 -41.42 0.56
C ILE A 398 -25.38 -40.30 -0.17
N ARG A 399 -25.10 -39.18 0.52
CA ARG A 399 -24.57 -37.94 -0.08
C ARG A 399 -23.48 -37.33 0.80
N PHE A 400 -22.55 -38.17 1.25
CA PHE A 400 -21.51 -37.83 2.24
C PHE A 400 -20.78 -36.50 1.95
N LYS A 401 -20.45 -36.20 0.68
CA LYS A 401 -19.81 -34.93 0.30
C LYS A 401 -20.67 -33.70 0.61
N ILE A 402 -21.96 -33.75 0.27
CA ILE A 402 -22.92 -32.66 0.55
C ILE A 402 -23.12 -32.53 2.06
N TYR A 403 -23.27 -33.68 2.74
CA TYR A 403 -23.39 -33.73 4.20
C TYR A 403 -22.23 -33.02 4.90
N LEU A 404 -20.97 -33.29 4.50
CA LEU A 404 -19.80 -32.65 5.12
C LEU A 404 -19.80 -31.13 4.97
N GLU A 405 -20.13 -30.61 3.78
CA GLU A 405 -20.21 -29.17 3.52
C GLU A 405 -21.34 -28.51 4.33
N ASP A 406 -22.51 -29.14 4.37
CA ASP A 406 -23.69 -28.62 5.06
C ASP A 406 -23.60 -28.76 6.58
N LYS A 407 -22.92 -29.78 7.11
CA LYS A 407 -22.68 -29.95 8.55
C LYS A 407 -21.89 -28.78 9.11
N ARG A 408 -20.79 -28.41 8.45
CA ARG A 408 -19.98 -27.25 8.85
C ARG A 408 -20.79 -25.94 8.80
N LYS A 409 -21.60 -25.74 7.77
CA LYS A 409 -22.50 -24.57 7.67
C LYS A 409 -23.55 -24.58 8.78
N LYS A 410 -24.06 -25.75 9.14
CA LYS A 410 -25.03 -25.93 10.21
C LYS A 410 -24.44 -25.54 11.57
N ASP A 411 -23.23 -25.99 11.88
CA ASP A 411 -22.54 -25.64 13.13
C ASP A 411 -22.41 -24.11 13.29
N ILE A 412 -22.04 -23.42 12.20
CA ILE A 412 -21.98 -21.94 12.17
C ILE A 412 -23.37 -21.33 12.37
N ILE A 413 -24.38 -21.79 11.62
CA ILE A 413 -25.73 -21.21 11.68
C ILE A 413 -26.38 -21.44 13.05
N ASP A 414 -26.27 -22.64 13.62
CA ASP A 414 -26.80 -22.98 14.93
C ASP A 414 -26.09 -22.17 16.03
N GLY A 415 -24.77 -22.02 15.92
CA GLY A 415 -23.99 -21.13 16.76
C GLY A 415 -24.46 -19.67 16.71
N MET A 416 -24.63 -19.11 15.51
CA MET A 416 -25.17 -17.75 15.34
C MET A 416 -26.59 -17.61 15.90
N LEU A 417 -27.46 -18.60 15.70
CA LEU A 417 -28.84 -18.57 16.17
C LEU A 417 -28.95 -18.58 17.71
N ALA A 418 -28.00 -19.21 18.40
CA ALA A 418 -27.95 -19.21 19.86
C ALA A 418 -27.71 -17.80 20.43
N GLU A 419 -27.05 -16.92 19.67
CA GLU A 419 -26.64 -15.58 20.12
C GLU A 419 -27.62 -14.45 19.71
N ILE A 420 -28.66 -14.73 18.89
CA ILE A 420 -29.65 -13.75 18.40
C ILE A 420 -31.01 -13.87 19.09
#